data_AF-A0A945M7N6-F1
#
_entry.id   AF-A0A945M7N6-F1
#
_cell.length_a   1.000
_cell.length_b   1.000
_cell.length_c   1.000
_cell.angle_alpha   90.00
_cell.angle_beta   90.00
_cell.angle_gamma   90.00
#
_symmetry.space_group_name_H-M   'P 1'
#
loop_
_entity.id
_entity.type
_entity.pdbx_description
1 polymer ?
#
loop_
_entity_poly.entity_id
_entity_poly.type
_entity_poly.pdbx_seq_one_letter_code
_entity_poly.pdbx_strand_id
1 'polypeptide(L)'
;LPQSVAGIAMGLIKEGDRFAVLSDILGDEDHLGDMDFKVAGTADGITSLQMDIKITSITREIMEIALGQARDGRLHILDEMAKSLQGARESVSSHAPRITTMTIPKDKIRDVIGTGGKVIREITEVTGAKIDIEDDGTIKVAAVDSNAGQAAIDWIKSIVAEPEVGVIYRGKVVTITDFGCFVNFLGQRDGLVHISELAQDRVEKVADVVSEGDEVWVKCIGLDDRGKVRLSMRMADQETGEELEVEERPRGDRDGERGGGRRDGGGRRGRGRPRDD
;
A
#
# COMPACT_ATOMS: atom_id res chain seq x y z
N LEU A 1 5.04 23.68 2.97
CA LEU A 1 4.36 23.66 1.65
C LEU A 1 5.31 24.27 0.63
N PRO A 2 5.39 23.74 -0.60
CA PRO A 2 6.05 24.47 -1.68
C PRO A 2 5.41 25.86 -1.80
N GLN A 3 6.23 26.91 -1.80
CA GLN A 3 5.79 28.30 -1.87
C GLN A 3 5.58 28.72 -3.33
N SER A 4 4.77 29.74 -3.56
CA SER A 4 4.67 30.39 -4.87
C SER A 4 6.01 30.98 -5.30
N VAL A 5 6.34 30.81 -6.58
CA VAL A 5 7.57 31.33 -7.20
C VAL A 5 7.15 32.28 -8.30
N ALA A 6 7.80 33.44 -8.37
CA ALA A 6 7.69 34.37 -9.50
C ALA A 6 9.08 34.66 -10.06
N GLY A 7 9.11 35.19 -11.27
CA GLY A 7 10.34 35.71 -11.87
C GLY A 7 10.11 37.03 -12.58
N ILE A 8 11.18 37.78 -12.77
CA ILE A 8 11.18 39.05 -13.48
C ILE A 8 12.39 39.11 -14.42
N ALA A 9 12.16 39.65 -15.62
CA ALA A 9 13.20 39.98 -16.58
C ALA A 9 13.70 41.39 -16.32
N MET A 10 15.01 41.55 -16.24
CA MET A 10 15.66 42.82 -15.89
C MET A 10 16.71 43.14 -16.94
N GLY A 11 16.87 44.42 -17.23
CA GLY A 11 17.88 44.92 -18.16
C GLY A 11 18.73 46.01 -17.53
N LEU A 12 19.88 46.25 -18.14
CA LEU A 12 20.77 47.33 -17.77
C LEU A 12 21.27 48.03 -19.04
N ILE A 13 21.18 49.36 -19.04
CA ILE A 13 21.81 50.23 -20.04
C ILE A 13 22.83 51.08 -19.32
N LYS A 14 24.06 51.16 -19.83
CA LYS A 14 25.17 51.90 -19.21
C LYS A 14 25.93 52.72 -20.25
N GLU A 15 26.02 54.02 -20.00
CA GLU A 15 26.78 54.96 -20.83
C GLU A 15 27.74 55.78 -19.95
N GLY A 16 29.04 55.50 -20.07
CA GLY A 16 30.06 56.08 -19.18
C GLY A 16 29.78 55.71 -17.72
N ASP A 17 29.59 56.73 -16.88
CA ASP A 17 29.28 56.56 -15.44
C ASP A 17 27.77 56.50 -15.15
N ARG A 18 26.91 56.75 -16.14
CA ARG A 18 25.45 56.67 -15.97
C ARG A 18 24.97 55.27 -16.31
N PHE A 19 24.01 54.77 -15.54
CA PHE A 19 23.31 53.53 -15.84
C PHE A 19 21.83 53.64 -15.48
N ALA A 20 21.02 52.81 -16.14
CA ALA A 20 19.62 52.61 -15.82
C ALA A 20 19.34 51.11 -15.70
N VAL A 21 18.62 50.73 -14.65
CA VAL A 21 18.11 49.36 -14.47
C VAL A 21 16.65 49.36 -14.93
N LEU A 22 16.35 48.51 -15.90
CA LEU A 22 15.02 48.32 -16.46
C LEU A 22 14.35 47.11 -15.81
N SER A 23 13.07 47.24 -15.49
CA SER A 23 12.25 46.17 -14.91
C SER A 23 11.20 45.70 -15.90
N ASP A 24 11.02 44.39 -16.00
CA ASP A 24 10.10 43.73 -16.92
C ASP A 24 10.37 44.11 -18.38
N ILE A 25 11.61 43.87 -18.81
CA ILE A 25 12.10 44.32 -20.11
C ILE A 25 11.37 43.68 -21.29
N LEU A 26 11.17 44.48 -22.33
CA LEU A 26 10.69 44.05 -23.62
C LEU A 26 11.82 43.44 -24.46
N GLY A 27 11.48 42.73 -25.54
CA GLY A 27 12.46 42.13 -26.43
C GLY A 27 13.43 43.14 -27.07
N ASP A 28 12.95 44.35 -27.40
CA ASP A 28 13.80 45.41 -27.95
C ASP A 28 14.78 45.95 -26.90
N GLU A 29 14.37 46.03 -25.63
CA GLU A 29 15.20 46.46 -24.51
C GLU A 29 16.26 45.41 -24.14
N ASP A 30 15.93 44.12 -24.25
CA ASP A 30 16.89 43.01 -24.12
C ASP A 30 17.93 43.04 -25.25
N HIS A 31 17.50 43.25 -26.50
CA HIS A 31 18.40 43.31 -27.65
C HIS A 31 19.38 44.48 -27.58
N LEU A 32 18.89 45.66 -27.18
CA LEU A 32 19.67 46.90 -27.12
C LEU A 32 20.40 47.11 -25.78
N GLY A 33 20.05 46.36 -24.74
CA GLY A 33 20.65 46.46 -23.41
C GLY A 33 22.06 45.88 -23.33
N ASP A 34 22.87 46.44 -22.42
CA ASP A 34 24.26 46.05 -22.17
C ASP A 34 24.39 44.81 -21.27
N MET A 35 23.35 44.53 -20.50
CA MET A 35 23.19 43.31 -19.74
C MET A 35 21.70 43.02 -19.57
N ASP A 36 21.38 41.74 -19.64
CA ASP A 36 20.08 41.21 -19.28
C ASP A 36 20.22 40.13 -18.21
N PHE A 37 19.27 40.07 -17.30
CA PHE A 37 19.22 39.01 -16.31
C PHE A 37 17.81 38.68 -15.92
N LYS A 38 17.61 37.41 -15.60
CA LYS A 38 16.33 36.84 -15.21
C LYS A 38 16.48 36.31 -13.79
N VAL A 39 15.65 36.81 -12.88
CA VAL A 39 15.65 36.41 -11.47
C VAL A 39 14.34 35.73 -11.15
N ALA A 40 14.38 34.50 -10.64
CA ALA A 40 13.21 33.78 -10.13
C ALA A 40 13.40 33.37 -8.67
N GLY A 41 12.31 33.35 -7.91
CA GLY A 41 12.39 33.08 -6.48
C GLY A 41 11.05 33.16 -5.75
N THR A 42 11.11 32.81 -4.47
CA THR A 42 10.01 33.00 -3.52
C THR A 42 10.17 34.36 -2.82
N ALA A 43 9.30 34.64 -1.84
CA ALA A 43 9.47 35.77 -0.94
C ALA A 43 10.75 35.66 -0.08
N ASP A 44 11.16 34.44 0.24
CA ASP A 44 12.27 34.16 1.16
C ASP A 44 13.64 34.15 0.46
N GLY A 45 13.67 33.96 -0.85
CA GLY A 45 14.96 33.85 -1.55
C GLY A 45 14.85 33.65 -3.06
N ILE A 46 16.02 33.61 -3.69
CA ILE A 46 16.19 33.35 -5.12
C ILE A 46 16.30 31.83 -5.32
N THR A 47 15.51 31.29 -6.24
CA THR A 47 15.57 29.87 -6.65
C THR A 47 16.38 29.70 -7.94
N SER A 48 16.41 30.73 -8.80
CA SER A 48 17.20 30.73 -10.03
C SER A 48 17.62 32.14 -10.40
N LEU A 49 18.84 32.26 -10.93
CA LEU A 49 19.40 33.50 -11.46
C LEU A 49 20.13 33.16 -12.77
N GLN A 50 19.72 33.82 -13.85
CA GLN A 50 20.39 33.76 -15.14
C GLN A 50 20.85 35.17 -15.50
N MET A 51 22.10 35.33 -15.93
CA MET A 51 22.67 36.61 -16.32
C MET A 51 23.41 36.46 -17.65
N ASP A 52 23.15 37.36 -18.58
CA ASP A 52 23.93 37.53 -19.81
C ASP A 52 24.50 38.95 -19.83
N ILE A 53 25.82 39.04 -19.84
CA ILE A 53 26.57 40.29 -19.71
C ILE A 53 27.27 40.54 -21.04
N LYS A 54 26.94 41.64 -21.70
CA LYS A 54 27.54 42.01 -23.00
C LYS A 54 28.72 42.99 -22.86
N ILE A 55 28.88 43.62 -21.69
CA ILE A 55 29.95 44.60 -21.40
C ILE A 55 30.75 44.25 -20.14
N THR A 56 32.02 44.66 -20.07
CA THR A 56 32.90 44.36 -18.93
C THR A 56 32.80 45.34 -17.75
N SER A 57 32.05 46.44 -17.89
CA SER A 57 32.06 47.56 -16.94
C SER A 57 30.99 47.50 -15.83
N ILE A 58 30.52 46.29 -15.50
CA ILE A 58 29.49 46.08 -14.47
C ILE A 58 30.16 45.85 -13.11
N THR A 59 29.88 46.74 -12.16
CA THR A 59 30.44 46.67 -10.81
C THR A 59 29.50 45.91 -9.87
N ARG A 60 30.04 45.46 -8.73
CA ARG A 60 29.24 44.84 -7.66
C ARG A 60 28.11 45.75 -7.16
N GLU A 61 28.38 47.05 -7.07
CA GLU A 61 27.42 48.05 -6.61
C GLU A 61 26.22 48.15 -7.58
N ILE A 62 26.48 48.15 -8.89
CA ILE A 62 25.43 48.14 -9.91
C ILE A 62 24.59 46.86 -9.79
N MET A 63 25.23 45.70 -9.59
CA MET A 63 24.54 44.44 -9.39
C MET A 63 23.67 44.41 -8.13
N GLU A 64 24.12 45.01 -7.04
CA GLU A 64 23.37 45.07 -5.79
C GLU A 64 22.10 45.92 -5.95
N ILE A 65 22.21 47.06 -6.64
CA ILE A 65 21.05 47.90 -7.01
C ILE A 65 20.10 47.12 -7.93
N ALA A 66 20.63 46.48 -8.97
CA ALA A 66 19.84 45.76 -9.95
C ALA A 66 19.08 44.57 -9.32
N LEU A 67 19.74 43.81 -8.46
CA LEU A 67 19.11 42.71 -7.71
C LEU A 67 18.10 43.21 -6.66
N GLY A 68 18.34 44.37 -6.05
CA GLY A 68 17.38 45.04 -5.18
C GLY A 68 16.08 45.37 -5.92
N GLN A 69 16.20 46.04 -7.06
CA GLN A 69 15.07 46.36 -7.93
C GLN A 69 14.36 45.09 -8.44
N ALA A 70 15.12 44.05 -8.80
CA ALA A 70 14.57 42.76 -9.21
C ALA A 70 13.80 42.06 -8.08
N ARG A 71 14.27 42.16 -6.84
CA ARG A 71 13.57 41.63 -5.67
C ARG A 71 12.23 42.33 -5.50
N ASP A 72 12.20 43.65 -5.55
CA ASP A 72 10.97 44.42 -5.34
C ASP A 72 9.95 44.15 -6.46
N GLY A 73 10.41 44.09 -7.72
CA GLY A 73 9.56 43.68 -8.84
C GLY A 73 9.04 42.25 -8.72
N ARG A 74 9.88 41.30 -8.27
CA ARG A 74 9.45 39.91 -8.02
C ARG A 74 8.39 39.81 -6.93
N LEU A 75 8.56 40.56 -5.84
CA LEU A 75 7.57 40.60 -4.75
C LEU A 75 6.24 41.20 -5.23
N HIS A 76 6.29 42.25 -6.05
CA HIS A 76 5.10 42.82 -6.67
C HIS A 76 4.32 41.78 -7.50
N ILE A 77 5.02 40.99 -8.33
CA ILE A 77 4.40 39.92 -9.13
C ILE A 77 3.81 38.83 -8.23
N LEU A 78 4.52 38.43 -7.16
CA LEU A 78 4.02 37.45 -6.18
C LEU A 78 2.74 37.94 -5.50
N ASP A 79 2.68 39.22 -5.13
CA ASP A 79 1.49 39.82 -4.51
C ASP A 79 0.30 39.82 -5.48
N GLU A 80 0.53 40.08 -6.77
CA GLU A 80 -0.54 40.01 -7.78
C GLU A 80 -1.00 38.56 -8.02
N MET A 81 -0.08 37.60 -8.06
CA MET A 81 -0.39 36.17 -8.15
C MET A 81 -1.23 35.71 -6.94
N ALA A 82 -0.89 36.19 -5.73
CA ALA A 82 -1.57 35.84 -4.50
C ALA A 82 -3.02 36.34 -4.45
N LYS A 83 -3.37 37.41 -5.17
CA LYS A 83 -4.77 37.85 -5.32
C LYS A 83 -5.63 36.83 -6.06
N SER A 84 -5.02 36.01 -6.91
CA SER A 84 -5.71 34.99 -7.70
C SER A 84 -5.73 33.62 -7.02
N LEU A 85 -4.60 33.20 -6.43
CA LEU A 85 -4.47 31.89 -5.79
C LEU A 85 -3.51 31.97 -4.60
N GLN A 86 -4.05 31.81 -3.39
CA GLN A 86 -3.29 31.96 -2.14
C GLN A 86 -2.58 30.68 -1.69
N GLY A 87 -2.91 29.53 -2.28
CA GLY A 87 -2.32 28.24 -1.90
C GLY A 87 -2.64 27.12 -2.88
N ALA A 88 -2.02 25.95 -2.64
CA ALA A 88 -2.33 24.75 -3.39
C ALA A 88 -3.82 24.39 -3.19
N ARG A 89 -4.50 23.98 -4.27
CA ARG A 89 -5.88 23.50 -4.18
C ARG A 89 -5.92 22.20 -3.38
N GLU A 90 -6.96 22.03 -2.58
CA GLU A 90 -7.16 20.82 -1.77
C GLU A 90 -7.40 19.57 -2.63
N SER A 91 -8.01 19.74 -3.80
CA SER A 91 -8.31 18.65 -4.71
C SER A 91 -7.81 18.90 -6.13
N VAL A 92 -7.36 17.84 -6.76
CA VAL A 92 -7.02 17.80 -8.19
C VAL A 92 -8.30 17.87 -9.03
N SER A 93 -8.22 18.45 -10.23
CA SER A 93 -9.33 18.52 -11.20
C SER A 93 -9.96 17.14 -11.42
N SER A 94 -11.29 17.10 -11.64
CA SER A 94 -12.03 15.87 -11.95
C SER A 94 -11.63 15.22 -13.27
N HIS A 95 -11.01 15.97 -14.18
CA HIS A 95 -10.57 15.49 -15.50
C HIS A 95 -9.08 15.15 -15.53
N ALA A 96 -8.35 15.48 -14.46
CA ALA A 96 -6.92 15.16 -14.37
C ALA A 96 -6.75 13.77 -13.76
N PRO A 97 -5.83 12.94 -14.28
CA PRO A 97 -5.54 11.64 -13.71
C PRO A 97 -5.19 11.78 -12.22
N ARG A 98 -5.94 11.10 -11.37
CA ARG A 98 -5.62 11.01 -9.95
C ARG A 98 -4.64 9.87 -9.77
N ILE A 99 -3.49 10.18 -9.18
CA ILE A 99 -2.52 9.19 -8.77
C ILE A 99 -2.79 8.89 -7.31
N THR A 100 -3.26 7.69 -7.03
CA THR A 100 -3.43 7.18 -5.67
C THR A 100 -2.29 6.24 -5.37
N THR A 101 -1.63 6.44 -4.23
CA THR A 101 -0.53 5.60 -3.78
C THR A 101 -0.99 4.74 -2.61
N MET A 102 -0.66 3.46 -2.65
CA MET A 102 -0.84 2.53 -1.54
C MET A 102 0.43 1.70 -1.36
N THR A 103 0.58 1.07 -0.20
CA THR A 103 1.71 0.18 0.09
C THR A 103 1.19 -1.19 0.43
N ILE A 104 1.81 -2.21 -0.15
CA ILE A 104 1.53 -3.63 0.13
C ILE A 104 2.79 -4.32 0.67
N PRO A 105 2.63 -5.43 1.42
CA PRO A 105 3.77 -6.24 1.84
C PRO A 105 4.58 -6.77 0.64
N LYS A 106 5.91 -6.76 0.74
CA LYS A 106 6.83 -7.11 -0.36
C LYS A 106 6.64 -8.54 -0.88
N ASP A 107 6.25 -9.45 0.00
CA ASP A 107 5.96 -10.84 -0.34
C ASP A 107 4.75 -10.98 -1.28
N LYS A 108 3.81 -10.03 -1.25
CA LYS A 108 2.57 -10.04 -2.05
C LYS A 108 2.71 -9.36 -3.41
N ILE A 109 3.84 -8.71 -3.70
CA ILE A 109 4.09 -8.08 -5.01
C ILE A 109 3.93 -9.10 -6.14
N ARG A 110 4.41 -10.32 -5.93
CA ARG A 110 4.32 -11.41 -6.92
C ARG A 110 2.88 -11.82 -7.21
N ASP A 111 2.03 -11.81 -6.19
CA ASP A 111 0.62 -12.20 -6.31
C ASP A 111 -0.17 -11.15 -7.09
N VAL A 112 0.11 -9.85 -6.85
CA VAL A 112 -0.52 -8.73 -7.57
C VAL A 112 -0.07 -8.64 -9.03
N ILE A 113 1.22 -8.89 -9.32
CA ILE A 113 1.72 -8.93 -10.70
C ILE A 113 1.16 -10.17 -11.43
N GLY A 114 1.12 -11.31 -10.73
CA GLY A 114 0.77 -12.61 -11.30
C GLY A 114 1.88 -13.17 -12.21
N THR A 115 1.70 -14.39 -12.70
CA THR A 115 2.67 -15.04 -13.59
C THR A 115 2.80 -14.26 -14.91
N GLY A 116 3.99 -13.69 -15.15
CA GLY A 116 4.28 -12.91 -16.36
C GLY A 116 3.50 -11.59 -16.47
N GLY A 117 2.98 -11.06 -15.36
CA GLY A 117 2.19 -9.82 -15.37
C GLY A 117 0.74 -10.02 -15.82
N LYS A 118 0.21 -11.24 -15.81
CA LYS A 118 -1.16 -11.52 -16.27
C LYS A 118 -2.21 -10.78 -15.44
N VAL A 119 -2.11 -10.85 -14.12
CA VAL A 119 -3.10 -10.27 -13.20
C VAL A 119 -3.10 -8.75 -13.30
N ILE A 120 -1.93 -8.12 -13.27
CA ILE A 120 -1.83 -6.67 -13.36
C ILE A 120 -2.33 -6.12 -14.71
N ARG A 121 -2.12 -6.88 -15.81
CA ARG A 121 -2.66 -6.54 -17.14
C ARG A 121 -4.18 -6.65 -17.17
N GLU A 122 -4.73 -7.70 -16.58
CA GLU A 122 -6.18 -7.90 -16.48
C GLU A 122 -6.84 -6.77 -15.68
N ILE A 123 -6.27 -6.38 -14.54
CA ILE A 123 -6.78 -5.24 -13.76
C ILE A 123 -6.72 -3.96 -14.60
N THR A 124 -5.61 -3.70 -15.28
CA THR A 124 -5.42 -2.51 -16.13
C THR A 124 -6.41 -2.49 -17.30
N GLU A 125 -6.68 -3.63 -17.92
CA GLU A 125 -7.59 -3.75 -19.07
C GLU A 125 -9.05 -3.60 -18.68
N VAL A 126 -9.46 -4.20 -17.56
CA VAL A 126 -10.85 -4.14 -17.07
C VAL A 126 -11.18 -2.78 -16.46
N THR A 127 -10.27 -2.21 -15.67
CA THR A 127 -10.52 -0.94 -14.97
C THR A 127 -10.14 0.28 -15.80
N GLY A 128 -9.26 0.12 -16.79
CA GLY A 128 -8.67 1.23 -17.55
C GLY A 128 -7.69 2.09 -16.73
N ALA A 129 -7.37 1.70 -15.49
CA ALA A 129 -6.41 2.40 -14.64
C ALA A 129 -4.97 1.96 -14.98
N LYS A 130 -4.03 2.89 -14.97
CA LYS A 130 -2.60 2.59 -15.14
C LYS A 130 -1.98 2.30 -13.77
N ILE A 131 -1.44 1.10 -13.60
CA ILE A 131 -0.87 0.67 -12.33
C ILE A 131 0.65 0.51 -12.48
N ASP A 132 1.39 1.08 -11.54
CA ASP A 132 2.84 0.98 -11.43
C ASP A 132 3.20 0.43 -10.04
N ILE A 133 4.12 -0.53 -9.99
CA ILE A 133 4.48 -1.24 -8.76
C ILE A 133 5.99 -1.14 -8.60
N GLU A 134 6.41 -0.58 -7.47
CA GLU A 134 7.81 -0.43 -7.08
C GLU A 134 8.29 -1.65 -6.27
N ASP A 135 9.60 -1.92 -6.29
CA ASP A 135 10.22 -3.06 -5.58
C ASP A 135 10.11 -2.96 -4.04
N ASP A 136 9.73 -1.80 -3.52
CA ASP A 136 9.50 -1.58 -2.10
C ASP A 136 8.08 -1.94 -1.64
N GLY A 137 7.18 -2.28 -2.57
CA GLY A 137 5.77 -2.58 -2.30
C GLY A 137 4.85 -1.38 -2.50
N THR A 138 5.36 -0.24 -2.95
CA THR A 138 4.55 0.93 -3.29
C THR A 138 3.85 0.73 -4.63
N ILE A 139 2.51 0.83 -4.62
CA ILE A 139 1.68 0.76 -5.82
C ILE A 139 1.10 2.14 -6.10
N LYS A 140 1.30 2.64 -7.32
CA LYS A 140 0.72 3.88 -7.83
C LYS A 140 -0.35 3.53 -8.85
N VAL A 141 -1.59 3.89 -8.53
CA VAL A 141 -2.75 3.71 -9.42
C VAL A 141 -3.12 5.07 -9.99
N ALA A 142 -2.98 5.23 -11.31
CA ALA A 142 -3.34 6.43 -12.04
C ALA A 142 -4.61 6.19 -12.87
N ALA A 143 -5.67 6.93 -12.58
CA ALA A 143 -6.94 6.84 -13.32
C ALA A 143 -7.53 8.23 -13.58
N VAL A 144 -8.11 8.43 -14.76
CA VAL A 144 -8.86 9.67 -15.10
C VAL A 144 -10.18 9.70 -14.33
N ASP A 145 -10.86 8.56 -14.27
CA ASP A 145 -12.08 8.39 -13.48
C ASP A 145 -11.76 7.89 -12.07
N SER A 146 -12.41 8.48 -11.07
CA SER A 146 -12.23 8.11 -9.68
C SER A 146 -12.79 6.72 -9.38
N ASN A 147 -13.87 6.30 -10.07
CA ASN A 147 -14.44 4.96 -9.86
C ASN A 147 -13.54 3.87 -10.43
N ALA A 148 -12.98 4.10 -11.63
CA ALA A 148 -11.98 3.21 -12.22
C ALA A 148 -10.75 3.02 -11.31
N GLY A 149 -10.23 4.13 -10.76
CA GLY A 149 -9.11 4.08 -9.81
C GLY A 149 -9.46 3.32 -8.54
N GLN A 150 -10.65 3.55 -7.98
CA GLN A 150 -11.12 2.87 -6.79
C GLN A 150 -11.34 1.36 -7.03
N ALA A 151 -11.93 0.98 -8.18
CA ALA A 151 -12.10 -0.42 -8.56
C ALA A 151 -10.76 -1.17 -8.66
N ALA A 152 -9.74 -0.54 -9.25
CA ALA A 152 -8.40 -1.11 -9.31
C ALA A 152 -7.78 -1.27 -7.91
N ILE A 153 -7.94 -0.27 -7.05
CA ILE A 153 -7.49 -0.29 -5.66
C ILE A 153 -8.15 -1.42 -4.88
N ASP A 154 -9.46 -1.57 -4.99
CA ASP A 154 -10.21 -2.59 -4.25
C ASP A 154 -9.90 -4.00 -4.76
N TRP A 155 -9.66 -4.15 -6.06
CA TRP A 155 -9.18 -5.42 -6.62
C TRP A 155 -7.79 -5.78 -6.07
N ILE A 156 -6.84 -4.84 -6.08
CA ILE A 156 -5.50 -5.08 -5.50
C ILE A 156 -5.60 -5.42 -4.02
N LYS A 157 -6.43 -4.70 -3.26
CA LYS A 157 -6.69 -5.02 -1.85
C LYS A 157 -7.27 -6.41 -1.67
N SER A 158 -8.18 -6.86 -2.54
CA SER A 158 -8.76 -8.21 -2.43
C SER A 158 -7.73 -9.32 -2.64
N ILE A 159 -6.70 -9.09 -3.47
CA ILE A 159 -5.59 -10.03 -3.69
C ILE A 159 -4.65 -10.08 -2.48
N VAL A 160 -4.38 -8.91 -1.89
CA VAL A 160 -3.44 -8.75 -0.78
C VAL A 160 -4.08 -9.04 0.58
N ALA A 161 -5.41 -8.99 0.66
CA ALA A 161 -6.16 -9.20 1.89
C ALA A 161 -5.74 -10.51 2.56
N GLU A 162 -5.49 -10.42 3.86
CA GLU A 162 -5.11 -11.57 4.67
C GLU A 162 -6.31 -12.02 5.50
N PRO A 163 -6.49 -13.34 5.67
CA PRO A 163 -7.50 -13.87 6.56
C PRO A 163 -7.15 -13.52 8.01
N GLU A 164 -7.94 -12.63 8.61
CA GLU A 164 -7.78 -12.26 10.01
C GLU A 164 -8.38 -13.34 10.91
N VAL A 165 -7.61 -13.78 11.90
CA VAL A 165 -8.07 -14.76 12.88
C VAL A 165 -9.18 -14.12 13.72
N GLY A 166 -10.32 -14.81 13.80
CA GLY A 166 -11.51 -14.33 14.50
C GLY A 166 -12.60 -13.78 13.58
N VAL A 167 -12.28 -13.43 12.33
CA VAL A 167 -13.26 -12.86 11.40
C VAL A 167 -14.09 -13.97 10.72
N ILE A 168 -15.39 -13.71 10.59
CA ILE A 168 -16.34 -14.55 9.86
C ILE A 168 -16.40 -14.08 8.41
N TYR A 169 -16.18 -15.01 7.49
CA TYR A 169 -16.22 -14.79 6.05
C TYR A 169 -17.34 -15.61 5.43
N ARG A 170 -17.96 -15.09 4.37
CA ARG A 170 -18.84 -15.87 3.51
C ARG A 170 -17.98 -16.52 2.43
N GLY A 171 -18.06 -17.84 2.30
CA GLY A 171 -17.27 -18.58 1.33
C GLY A 171 -18.08 -19.65 0.62
N LYS A 172 -17.52 -20.16 -0.48
CA LYS A 172 -18.13 -21.22 -1.29
C LYS A 172 -17.35 -22.53 -1.14
N VAL A 173 -18.05 -23.64 -0.92
CA VAL A 173 -17.44 -24.96 -0.85
C VAL A 173 -16.91 -25.35 -2.23
N VAL A 174 -15.59 -25.60 -2.34
CA VAL A 174 -14.92 -25.96 -3.60
C VAL A 174 -14.77 -27.47 -3.72
N THR A 175 -14.42 -28.15 -2.64
CA THR A 175 -14.13 -29.58 -2.65
C THR A 175 -14.45 -30.21 -1.29
N ILE A 176 -15.07 -31.38 -1.31
CA ILE A 176 -15.37 -32.16 -0.11
C ILE A 176 -14.41 -33.34 0.00
N THR A 177 -13.95 -33.64 1.22
CA THR A 177 -13.10 -34.78 1.56
C THR A 177 -13.63 -35.50 2.80
N ASP A 178 -13.15 -36.72 3.06
CA ASP A 178 -13.65 -37.54 4.18
C ASP A 178 -13.37 -36.92 5.57
N PHE A 179 -12.39 -36.02 5.68
CA PHE A 179 -11.99 -35.38 6.94
C PHE A 179 -12.37 -33.89 7.04
N GLY A 180 -13.02 -33.33 6.01
CA GLY A 180 -13.40 -31.92 5.98
C GLY A 180 -13.79 -31.40 4.59
N CYS A 181 -14.06 -30.09 4.48
CA CYS A 181 -14.30 -29.42 3.20
C CYS A 181 -13.36 -28.23 3.01
N PHE A 182 -13.05 -27.93 1.75
CA PHE A 182 -12.33 -26.73 1.35
C PHE A 182 -13.33 -25.65 0.95
N VAL A 183 -13.23 -24.49 1.60
CA VAL A 183 -14.07 -23.33 1.36
C VAL A 183 -13.19 -22.22 0.81
N ASN A 184 -13.57 -21.67 -0.35
CA ASN A 184 -12.98 -20.44 -0.87
C ASN A 184 -13.70 -19.27 -0.24
N PHE A 185 -12.99 -18.50 0.59
CA PHE A 185 -13.59 -17.47 1.43
C PHE A 185 -12.93 -16.10 1.25
N LEU A 186 -11.79 -16.03 0.56
CA LEU A 186 -11.07 -14.79 0.31
C LEU A 186 -10.24 -14.89 -0.98
N GLY A 187 -10.84 -14.49 -2.11
CA GLY A 187 -10.19 -14.42 -3.43
C GLY A 187 -9.63 -15.77 -3.89
N GLN A 188 -8.30 -15.90 -3.90
CA GLN A 188 -7.60 -17.12 -4.33
C GLN A 188 -7.17 -18.03 -3.17
N ARG A 189 -7.51 -17.70 -1.92
CA ARG A 189 -7.14 -18.51 -0.75
C ARG A 189 -8.28 -19.43 -0.33
N ASP A 190 -7.98 -20.72 -0.27
CA ASP A 190 -8.88 -21.74 0.26
C ASP A 190 -8.54 -22.05 1.72
N GLY A 191 -9.57 -22.25 2.54
CA GLY A 191 -9.44 -22.68 3.93
C GLY A 191 -10.06 -24.06 4.14
N LEU A 192 -9.52 -24.81 5.10
CA LEU A 192 -10.01 -26.13 5.46
C LEU A 192 -10.92 -26.04 6.68
N VAL A 193 -12.16 -26.52 6.54
CA VAL A 193 -13.05 -26.82 7.65
C VAL A 193 -12.90 -28.30 7.98
N HIS A 194 -12.39 -28.61 9.17
CA HIS A 194 -12.28 -29.99 9.62
C HIS A 194 -13.66 -30.55 10.01
N ILE A 195 -13.87 -31.87 9.91
CA ILE A 195 -15.17 -32.50 10.21
C ILE A 195 -15.70 -32.18 11.62
N SER A 196 -14.80 -31.95 12.59
CA SER A 196 -15.17 -31.57 13.96
C SER A 196 -15.65 -30.12 14.12
N GLU A 197 -15.47 -29.28 13.10
CA GLU A 197 -15.80 -27.85 13.08
C GLU A 197 -16.93 -27.52 12.09
N LEU A 198 -17.57 -28.54 11.49
CA LEU A 198 -18.70 -28.39 10.56
C LEU A 198 -20.02 -28.03 11.25
N ALA A 199 -20.31 -28.64 12.39
CA ALA A 199 -21.58 -28.46 13.11
C ALA A 199 -21.39 -28.64 14.62
N GLN A 200 -22.37 -28.22 15.42
CA GLN A 200 -22.38 -28.43 16.87
C GLN A 200 -22.58 -29.91 17.26
N ASP A 201 -23.30 -30.65 16.41
CA ASP A 201 -23.54 -32.08 16.57
C ASP A 201 -22.45 -32.93 15.92
N ARG A 202 -22.34 -34.20 16.36
CA ARG A 202 -21.36 -35.13 15.81
C ARG A 202 -21.77 -35.52 14.39
N VAL A 203 -21.01 -35.05 13.41
CA VAL A 203 -21.19 -35.36 12.00
C VAL A 203 -20.40 -36.63 11.65
N GLU A 204 -21.05 -37.63 11.03
CA GLU A 204 -20.38 -38.83 10.54
C GLU A 204 -19.79 -38.66 9.15
N LYS A 205 -20.44 -37.87 8.28
CA LYS A 205 -19.94 -37.55 6.92
C LYS A 205 -20.13 -36.08 6.59
N VAL A 206 -19.11 -35.49 5.98
CA VAL A 206 -19.11 -34.08 5.55
C VAL A 206 -20.23 -33.79 4.54
N ALA A 207 -20.49 -34.75 3.64
CA ALA A 207 -21.53 -34.67 2.61
C ALA A 207 -22.97 -34.62 3.16
N ASP A 208 -23.17 -34.94 4.44
CA ASP A 208 -24.49 -34.85 5.08
C ASP A 208 -24.83 -33.41 5.52
N VAL A 209 -23.83 -32.53 5.57
CA VAL A 209 -23.96 -31.15 6.08
C VAL A 209 -23.75 -30.11 4.99
N VAL A 210 -22.84 -30.35 4.05
CA VAL A 210 -22.51 -29.41 2.97
C VAL A 210 -22.33 -30.14 1.65
N SER A 211 -22.70 -29.47 0.55
CA SER A 211 -22.46 -29.91 -0.82
C SER A 211 -21.40 -29.05 -1.51
N GLU A 212 -20.75 -29.59 -2.55
CA GLU A 212 -19.86 -28.79 -3.38
C GLU A 212 -20.64 -27.67 -4.07
N GLY A 213 -20.16 -26.44 -3.91
CA GLY A 213 -20.81 -25.25 -4.43
C GLY A 213 -21.72 -24.51 -3.46
N ASP A 214 -21.93 -25.00 -2.24
CA ASP A 214 -22.74 -24.32 -1.24
C ASP A 214 -22.04 -23.06 -0.70
N GLU A 215 -22.82 -22.02 -0.43
CA GLU A 215 -22.36 -20.82 0.24
C GLU A 215 -22.57 -20.94 1.75
N VAL A 216 -21.47 -20.81 2.50
CA VAL A 216 -21.43 -21.04 3.95
C VAL A 216 -20.70 -19.91 4.66
N TRP A 217 -21.05 -19.67 5.92
CA TRP A 217 -20.34 -18.74 6.79
C TRP A 217 -19.25 -19.48 7.58
N VAL A 218 -18.02 -18.99 7.52
CA VAL A 218 -16.85 -19.65 8.09
C VAL A 218 -16.01 -18.65 8.88
N LYS A 219 -15.71 -18.98 10.14
CA LYS A 219 -14.82 -18.22 11.00
C LYS A 219 -13.37 -18.67 10.81
N CYS A 220 -12.46 -17.73 10.59
CA CYS A 220 -11.02 -18.03 10.57
C CYS A 220 -10.53 -18.29 12.00
N ILE A 221 -10.10 -19.52 12.30
CA ILE A 221 -9.63 -19.91 13.64
C ILE A 221 -8.10 -19.86 13.76
N GLY A 222 -7.37 -19.78 12.65
CA GLY A 222 -5.91 -19.73 12.63
C GLY A 222 -5.30 -20.36 11.39
N LEU A 223 -3.99 -20.57 11.42
CA LEU A 223 -3.22 -21.27 10.38
C LEU A 223 -2.83 -22.66 10.88
N ASP A 224 -2.88 -23.66 10.00
CA ASP A 224 -2.36 -25.01 10.26
C ASP A 224 -0.83 -25.05 10.11
N ASP A 225 -0.18 -26.12 10.58
CA ASP A 225 1.28 -26.32 10.55
C ASP A 225 1.88 -26.26 9.13
N ARG A 226 1.02 -26.38 8.10
CA ARG A 226 1.37 -26.32 6.67
C ARG A 226 1.06 -24.96 6.02
N GLY A 227 0.70 -23.94 6.81
CA GLY A 227 0.35 -22.60 6.34
C GLY A 227 -1.03 -22.48 5.67
N LYS A 228 -1.88 -23.52 5.76
CA LYS A 228 -3.27 -23.48 5.27
C LYS A 228 -4.19 -22.88 6.33
N VAL A 229 -5.19 -22.10 5.91
CA VAL A 229 -6.13 -21.44 6.82
C VAL A 229 -7.09 -22.48 7.39
N ARG A 230 -7.24 -22.48 8.71
CA ARG A 230 -8.22 -23.30 9.44
C ARG A 230 -9.48 -22.48 9.63
N LEU A 231 -10.61 -23.07 9.24
CA LEU A 231 -11.93 -22.46 9.30
C LEU A 231 -12.86 -23.29 10.20
N SER A 232 -13.79 -22.63 10.88
CA SER A 232 -14.88 -23.27 11.63
C SER A 232 -16.24 -22.75 11.15
N MET A 233 -17.16 -23.66 10.85
CA MET A 233 -18.56 -23.35 10.58
C MET A 233 -19.40 -23.36 11.85
N ARG A 234 -18.94 -24.05 12.90
CA ARG A 234 -19.65 -24.14 14.19
C ARG A 234 -19.68 -22.82 14.96
N MET A 235 -18.66 -21.97 14.78
CA MET A 235 -18.53 -20.67 15.45
C MET A 235 -19.18 -19.51 14.69
N ALA A 236 -19.85 -19.79 13.57
CA ALA A 236 -20.56 -18.81 12.76
C ALA A 236 -22.01 -19.25 12.55
N ASP A 237 -22.95 -18.36 12.84
CA ASP A 237 -24.35 -18.58 12.51
C ASP A 237 -24.50 -18.57 10.98
N GLN A 238 -25.06 -19.66 10.43
CA GLN A 238 -25.22 -19.84 8.99
C GLN A 238 -26.37 -19.00 8.41
N GLU A 239 -27.29 -18.50 9.24
CA GLU A 239 -28.39 -17.63 8.80
C GLU A 239 -28.05 -16.15 8.94
N THR A 240 -27.35 -15.75 10.02
CA THR A 240 -27.11 -14.33 10.33
C THR A 240 -25.66 -13.88 10.09
N GLY A 241 -24.69 -14.81 10.02
CA GLY A 241 -23.27 -14.48 9.93
C GLY A 241 -22.66 -13.94 11.23
N GLU A 242 -23.40 -13.98 12.35
CA GLU A 242 -22.93 -13.56 13.66
C GLU A 242 -22.08 -14.64 14.34
N GLU A 243 -21.22 -14.21 15.27
CA GLU A 243 -20.38 -15.11 16.04
C GLU A 243 -21.21 -15.84 17.10
N LEU A 244 -21.19 -17.17 17.05
CA LEU A 244 -21.79 -18.00 18.09
C LEU A 244 -20.75 -18.26 19.18
N GLU A 245 -21.07 -17.91 20.43
CA GLU A 245 -20.31 -18.37 21.60
C GLU A 245 -20.52 -19.88 21.77
N VAL A 246 -19.57 -20.68 21.30
CA VAL A 246 -19.60 -22.14 21.47
C VAL A 246 -18.74 -22.52 22.66
N GLU A 247 -19.34 -23.15 23.69
CA GLU A 247 -18.57 -23.72 24.80
C GLU A 247 -17.51 -24.71 24.28
N GLU A 248 -16.25 -24.52 24.71
CA GLU A 248 -15.15 -25.40 24.36
C GLU A 248 -15.44 -26.82 24.87
N ARG A 249 -15.62 -27.78 23.94
CA ARG A 249 -15.50 -29.18 24.33
C ARG A 249 -14.03 -29.44 24.63
N PRO A 250 -13.69 -30.03 25.80
CA PRO A 250 -12.30 -30.31 26.14
C PRO A 250 -11.70 -31.16 25.02
N ARG A 251 -10.59 -30.68 24.46
CA ARG A 251 -9.75 -31.45 23.52
C ARG A 251 -9.36 -32.71 24.26
N GLY A 252 -9.91 -33.86 23.87
CA GLY A 252 -9.53 -35.14 24.44
C GLY A 252 -8.05 -35.36 24.17
N ASP A 253 -7.25 -35.29 25.24
CA ASP A 253 -5.83 -35.62 25.23
C ASP A 253 -5.65 -37.00 24.60
N ARG A 254 -5.01 -37.03 23.43
CA ARG A 254 -4.30 -38.23 22.98
C ARG A 254 -2.93 -38.23 23.63
N ASP A 255 -2.88 -38.55 24.92
CA ASP A 255 -1.65 -38.99 25.55
C ASP A 255 -1.67 -40.50 25.76
N GLY A 256 -0.68 -41.15 25.16
CA GLY A 256 -0.54 -42.59 25.15
C GLY A 256 -0.12 -43.14 26.52
N GLU A 257 -0.99 -43.92 27.15
CA GLU A 257 -0.58 -44.80 28.24
C GLU A 257 -0.22 -46.19 27.69
N ARG A 258 1.09 -46.37 27.49
CA ARG A 258 1.73 -47.68 27.48
C ARG A 258 1.36 -48.40 28.78
N GLY A 259 0.78 -49.59 28.64
CA GLY A 259 0.45 -50.48 29.75
C GLY A 259 1.66 -50.77 30.64
N GLY A 260 1.65 -50.20 31.85
CA GLY A 260 2.55 -50.52 32.94
C GLY A 260 1.88 -51.50 33.90
N GLY A 261 2.01 -52.80 33.62
CA GLY A 261 1.60 -53.86 34.55
C GLY A 261 2.48 -53.84 35.80
N ARG A 262 1.93 -53.34 36.92
CA ARG A 262 2.49 -53.53 38.26
C ARG A 262 2.20 -54.96 38.71
N ARG A 263 3.25 -55.74 38.99
CA ARG A 263 3.16 -56.91 39.88
C ARG A 263 4.18 -56.76 41.00
N ASP A 264 3.65 -56.97 42.19
CA ASP A 264 4.22 -56.76 43.51
C ASP A 264 5.57 -57.43 43.76
N GLY A 265 6.34 -56.75 44.62
CA GLY A 265 7.55 -57.27 45.22
C GLY A 265 7.27 -58.40 46.21
N GLY A 266 8.07 -59.46 46.10
CA GLY A 266 8.21 -60.53 47.09
C GLY A 266 9.68 -60.85 47.24
N GLY A 267 10.22 -60.62 48.43
CA GLY A 267 11.65 -60.57 48.68
C GLY A 267 12.37 -61.91 48.87
N ARG A 268 13.70 -61.74 48.93
CA ARG A 268 14.66 -62.44 49.80
C ARG A 268 15.14 -63.86 49.43
N ARG A 269 16.48 -63.99 49.62
CA ARG A 269 17.36 -65.18 49.73
C ARG A 269 17.92 -65.63 48.37
N GLY A 270 19.22 -65.65 48.11
CA GLY A 270 20.36 -65.89 48.97
C GLY A 270 20.99 -67.24 48.60
N ARG A 271 22.33 -67.27 48.45
CA ARG A 271 23.21 -68.36 47.97
C ARG A 271 23.35 -68.37 46.45
N GLY A 272 24.53 -68.31 45.83
CA GLY A 272 25.88 -68.57 46.32
C GLY A 272 26.52 -69.62 45.42
N ARG A 273 27.69 -69.25 44.89
CA ARG A 273 28.80 -70.10 44.40
C ARG A 273 28.79 -70.57 42.93
N PRO A 274 29.99 -70.85 42.37
CA PRO A 274 30.55 -70.06 41.24
C PRO A 274 31.08 -70.98 40.11
N ARG A 275 31.95 -70.42 39.25
CA ARG A 275 33.01 -71.10 38.49
C ARG A 275 32.55 -71.83 37.22
N ASP A 276 33.33 -71.97 36.16
CA ASP A 276 34.74 -71.68 35.86
C ASP A 276 34.85 -71.54 34.33
N ASP A 277 35.94 -70.86 33.90
CA ASP A 277 36.70 -71.00 32.65
C ASP A 277 36.05 -70.80 31.27
#